data_AF-A0A915LBN2-F1
#
_entry.id   AF-A0A915LBN2-F1
#
_cell.length_a   1.000
_cell.length_b   1.000
_cell.length_c   1.000
_cell.angle_alpha   90.00
_cell.angle_beta   90.00
_cell.angle_gamma   90.00
#
_symmetry.space_group_name_H-M   'P 1'
#
loop_
_entity.id
_entity.type
_entity.pdbx_description
1 polymer ?
#
loop_
_entity_poly.entity_id
_entity_poly.type
_entity_poly.pdbx_seq_one_letter_code
_entity_poly.pdbx_strand_id
1 'polypeptide(L)'
;MCRNLILLFVTVLMILYEINALTLDEQNAVLACHNNFRASLANGKEQNKTGMLPSGMNIKKLTYSKIVEASATNWANKCTESHTPSNERKYGENLAMDGDAKLTK
;
A
#
# COMPACT_ATOMS: atom_id res chain seq x y z
N MET A 1 -43.02 0.30 -11.26
CA MET A 1 -41.83 0.96 -11.86
C MET A 1 -40.85 1.53 -10.82
N CYS A 2 -41.32 2.12 -9.71
CA CYS A 2 -40.44 2.71 -8.67
C CYS A 2 -39.49 1.71 -7.96
N ARG A 3 -39.96 0.48 -7.67
CA ARG A 3 -39.17 -0.54 -6.95
C ARG A 3 -37.91 -1.00 -7.72
N ASN A 4 -38.01 -1.18 -9.04
CA ASN A 4 -36.89 -1.59 -9.88
C ASN A 4 -35.90 -0.42 -10.12
N LEU A 5 -36.40 0.82 -10.13
CA LEU A 5 -35.57 2.01 -10.27
C LEU A 5 -34.74 2.28 -9.00
N ILE A 6 -35.32 2.08 -7.81
CA ILE A 6 -34.61 2.17 -6.53
C ILE A 6 -33.53 1.08 -6.41
N LEU A 7 -33.85 -0.17 -6.81
CA LEU A 7 -32.88 -1.27 -6.84
C LEU A 7 -31.69 -0.98 -7.76
N LEU A 8 -31.94 -0.43 -8.97
CA LEU A 8 -30.88 -0.01 -9.91
C LEU A 8 -30.02 1.13 -9.35
N PHE A 9 -30.63 2.09 -8.65
CA PHE A 9 -29.88 3.19 -8.04
C PHE A 9 -28.97 2.70 -6.90
N VAL A 10 -29.49 1.81 -6.05
CA VAL A 10 -28.71 1.24 -4.93
C VAL A 10 -27.59 0.35 -5.46
N THR A 11 -27.82 -0.47 -6.48
CA THR A 11 -26.73 -1.29 -7.05
C THR A 11 -25.66 -0.42 -7.73
N VAL A 12 -26.03 0.60 -8.51
CA VAL A 12 -25.07 1.54 -9.10
C VAL A 12 -24.28 2.30 -8.03
N LEU A 13 -24.92 2.74 -6.95
CA LEU A 13 -24.24 3.37 -5.80
C LEU A 13 -23.25 2.43 -5.11
N MET A 14 -23.59 1.15 -4.98
CA MET A 14 -22.69 0.13 -4.39
C MET A 14 -21.54 -0.24 -5.33
N ILE A 15 -21.72 -0.17 -6.65
CA ILE A 15 -20.68 -0.46 -7.65
C ILE A 15 -19.69 0.72 -7.80
N LEU A 16 -20.09 1.95 -7.42
CA LEU A 16 -19.26 3.16 -7.50
C LEU A 16 -18.47 3.48 -6.23
N TYR A 17 -18.67 2.72 -5.15
CA TYR A 17 -17.94 2.92 -3.90
C TYR A 17 -16.58 2.21 -4.00
N GLU A 18 -15.51 2.96 -4.31
CA GLU A 18 -14.14 2.44 -4.20
C GLU A 18 -13.83 2.12 -2.73
N ILE A 19 -13.95 0.86 -2.35
CA ILE A 19 -13.44 0.36 -1.07
C ILE A 19 -11.91 0.35 -1.17
N ASN A 20 -11.27 1.44 -0.74
CA ASN A 20 -9.83 1.44 -0.49
C ASN A 20 -9.56 0.56 0.73
N ALA A 21 -8.50 -0.23 0.69
CA ALA A 21 -8.13 -1.08 1.82
C ALA A 21 -7.54 -0.25 2.96
N LEU A 22 -6.87 0.85 2.61
CA LEU A 22 -6.36 1.84 3.54
C LEU A 22 -7.19 3.12 3.49
N THR A 23 -7.38 3.73 4.65
CA THR A 23 -7.88 5.10 4.79
C THR A 23 -6.87 6.10 4.21
N LEU A 24 -7.31 7.32 3.89
CA LEU A 24 -6.43 8.37 3.36
C LEU A 24 -5.24 8.66 4.30
N ASP A 25 -5.46 8.64 5.61
CA ASP A 25 -4.41 8.89 6.60
C ASP A 25 -3.38 7.76 6.62
N GLU A 26 -3.81 6.50 6.49
CA GLU A 26 -2.90 5.34 6.36
C GLU A 26 -2.11 5.39 5.04
N GLN A 27 -2.77 5.74 3.92
CA GLN A 27 -2.09 5.93 2.64
C GLN A 27 -1.01 7.02 2.74
N ASN A 28 -1.34 8.15 3.37
CA ASN A 28 -0.42 9.24 3.62
C ASN A 28 0.73 8.82 4.54
N ALA A 29 0.45 8.06 5.60
CA ALA A 29 1.46 7.56 6.52
C ALA A 29 2.47 6.63 5.82
N VAL A 30 1.99 5.67 5.02
CA VAL A 30 2.86 4.78 4.23
C VAL A 30 3.70 5.56 3.23
N LEU A 31 3.09 6.50 2.49
CA LEU A 31 3.81 7.31 1.50
C LEU A 31 4.86 8.23 2.16
N ALA A 32 4.50 8.87 3.27
CA ALA A 32 5.38 9.75 4.02
C ALA A 32 6.56 8.98 4.58
N CYS A 33 6.33 7.82 5.20
CA CYS A 33 7.36 6.93 5.71
C CYS A 33 8.41 6.61 4.63
N HIS A 34 7.97 6.13 3.46
CA HIS A 34 8.88 5.82 2.35
C HIS A 34 9.64 7.05 1.86
N ASN A 35 8.95 8.17 1.65
CA ASN A 35 9.58 9.38 1.12
C ASN A 35 10.54 10.02 2.13
N ASN A 36 10.29 9.91 3.43
CA ASN A 36 11.18 10.39 4.49
C ASN A 36 12.49 9.60 4.49
N PHE A 37 12.43 8.26 4.46
CA PHE A 37 13.64 7.43 4.35
C PHE A 37 14.39 7.67 3.03
N ARG A 38 13.68 7.79 1.90
CA ARG A 38 14.31 8.12 0.61
C ARG A 38 15.00 9.47 0.63
N ALA A 39 14.40 10.48 1.25
CA ALA A 39 15.01 11.81 1.38
C ALA A 39 16.22 11.78 2.31
N SER A 40 16.12 11.10 3.44
CA SER A 40 17.23 10.94 4.39
C SER A 40 18.41 10.20 3.75
N LEU A 41 18.15 9.11 3.01
CA LEU A 41 19.16 8.39 2.24
C LEU A 41 19.81 9.27 1.17
N ALA A 42 19.01 10.04 0.42
CA ALA A 42 19.53 10.96 -0.59
C ALA A 42 20.51 11.99 -0.01
N ASN A 43 20.29 12.40 1.25
CA ASN A 43 21.16 13.33 1.97
C ASN A 43 22.32 12.64 2.71
N GLY A 44 22.51 11.33 2.57
CA GLY A 44 23.57 10.58 3.25
C GLY A 44 23.40 10.53 4.77
N LYS A 45 22.14 10.56 5.26
CA LYS A 45 21.80 10.60 6.68
C LYS A 45 21.37 9.24 7.25
N GLU A 46 21.40 8.19 6.44
CA GLU A 46 21.04 6.84 6.85
C GLU A 46 22.26 6.03 7.28
N GLN A 47 22.15 5.29 8.38
CA GLN A 47 23.20 4.40 8.88
C GLN A 47 23.04 2.99 8.29
N ASN A 48 24.16 2.32 8.06
CA ASN A 48 24.23 0.88 7.81
C ASN A 48 25.13 0.20 8.88
N LYS A 49 25.40 -1.10 8.72
CA LYS A 49 26.20 -1.89 9.68
C LYS A 49 27.63 -1.40 9.87
N THR A 50 28.18 -0.60 8.94
CA THR A 50 29.59 -0.20 8.92
C THR A 50 29.80 1.32 8.90
N GLY A 51 28.73 2.12 8.92
CA GLY A 51 28.83 3.59 8.90
C GLY A 51 27.62 4.27 8.24
N MET A 52 27.82 5.51 7.78
CA MET A 52 26.78 6.23 7.04
C MET A 52 26.74 5.76 5.58
N LEU A 53 25.54 5.62 5.02
CA LEU A 53 25.35 5.44 3.59
C LEU A 53 25.71 6.74 2.85
N PRO A 54 26.31 6.67 1.65
CA PRO A 54 26.64 7.86 0.87
C PRO A 54 25.36 8.59 0.42
N SER A 55 25.46 9.90 0.24
CA SER A 55 24.40 10.69 -0.41
C SER A 55 24.13 10.17 -1.81
N GLY A 56 22.86 10.17 -2.22
CA GLY A 56 22.43 9.70 -3.53
C GLY A 56 21.87 10.80 -4.41
N MET A 57 22.22 10.78 -5.70
CA MET A 57 21.58 11.62 -6.71
C MET A 57 20.41 10.87 -7.37
N ASN A 58 19.43 11.61 -7.87
CA ASN A 58 18.28 11.07 -8.62
C ASN A 58 17.38 10.07 -7.85
N ILE A 59 17.39 10.07 -6.52
CA ILE A 59 16.41 9.31 -5.72
C ILE A 59 15.04 9.99 -5.84
N LYS A 60 14.16 9.43 -6.68
CA LYS A 60 12.85 10.03 -6.99
C LYS A 60 11.89 9.97 -5.81
N LYS A 61 11.08 11.02 -5.62
CA LYS A 61 9.94 11.00 -4.69
C LYS A 61 8.86 10.05 -5.23
N LEU A 62 8.32 9.21 -4.36
CA LEU A 62 7.21 8.32 -4.69
C LEU A 62 5.87 9.07 -4.65
N THR A 63 4.91 8.56 -5.42
CA THR A 63 3.50 8.93 -5.38
C THR A 63 2.67 7.71 -5.00
N TYR A 64 1.53 7.93 -4.35
CA TYR A 64 0.63 6.83 -4.00
C TYR A 64 -0.17 6.39 -5.23
N SER A 65 -0.36 5.08 -5.41
CA SER A 65 -1.11 4.51 -6.53
C SER A 65 -2.14 3.52 -6.05
N LYS A 66 -3.43 3.85 -6.24
CA LYS A 66 -4.56 2.97 -5.92
C LYS A 66 -4.55 1.65 -6.70
N ILE A 67 -3.96 1.64 -7.89
CA ILE A 67 -3.81 0.41 -8.69
C ILE A 67 -2.83 -0.56 -8.01
N VAL A 68 -1.74 -0.02 -7.43
CA VAL A 68 -0.76 -0.82 -6.69
C VAL A 68 -1.33 -1.26 -5.34
N GLU A 69 -2.08 -0.38 -4.65
CA GLU A 69 -2.83 -0.74 -3.43
C GLU A 69 -3.77 -1.91 -3.70
N ALA A 70 -4.63 -1.82 -4.72
CA ALA A 70 -5.55 -2.90 -5.06
C ALA A 70 -4.82 -4.23 -5.35
N SER A 71 -3.67 -4.19 -6.02
CA SER A 71 -2.83 -5.38 -6.22
C SER A 71 -2.30 -5.95 -4.91
N ALA A 72 -1.82 -5.10 -4.00
CA ALA A 72 -1.31 -5.50 -2.69
C ALA A 72 -2.42 -6.07 -1.80
N THR A 73 -3.59 -5.41 -1.77
CA THR A 73 -4.78 -5.86 -1.03
C THR A 73 -5.27 -7.22 -1.53
N ASN A 74 -5.35 -7.42 -2.84
CA ASN A 74 -5.76 -8.70 -3.42
C ASN A 74 -4.86 -9.86 -2.97
N TRP A 75 -3.56 -9.60 -2.80
CA TRP A 75 -2.62 -10.59 -2.30
C TRP A 75 -2.71 -10.75 -0.77
N ALA A 76 -2.76 -9.66 -0.01
CA ALA A 76 -2.90 -9.67 1.44
C ALA A 76 -4.15 -10.41 1.91
N ASN A 77 -5.26 -10.29 1.18
CA ASN A 77 -6.53 -10.97 1.47
C ASN A 77 -6.45 -12.50 1.33
N LYS A 78 -5.39 -13.06 0.74
CA LYS A 78 -5.15 -14.51 0.74
C LYS A 78 -4.64 -15.00 2.10
N CYS A 79 -4.25 -14.09 2.99
CA CYS A 79 -3.72 -14.39 4.32
C CYS A 79 -2.51 -15.34 4.27
N THR A 80 -1.63 -15.16 3.28
CA THR A 80 -0.40 -15.94 3.12
C THR A 80 0.83 -15.05 3.28
N GLU A 81 1.80 -15.49 4.07
CA GLU A 81 3.11 -14.83 4.20
C GLU A 81 4.09 -15.33 3.14
N SER A 82 3.72 -15.17 1.88
CA SER A 82 4.58 -15.49 0.73
C SER A 82 4.40 -14.44 -0.36
N HIS A 83 5.38 -14.29 -1.24
CA HIS A 83 5.23 -13.37 -2.37
C HIS A 83 4.31 -13.93 -3.46
N THR A 84 3.69 -13.05 -4.24
CA THR A 84 2.91 -13.44 -5.43
C THR A 84 3.77 -14.31 -6.36
N PRO A 85 3.27 -15.42 -6.95
CA PRO A 85 4.03 -16.19 -7.93
C PRO A 85 4.62 -15.30 -9.03
N SER A 86 5.86 -15.56 -9.46
CA SER A 86 6.57 -14.65 -10.37
C SER A 86 5.86 -14.44 -11.72
N ASN A 87 5.08 -15.42 -12.18
CA ASN A 87 4.24 -15.33 -13.39
C ASN A 87 2.98 -14.48 -13.20
N GLU A 88 2.58 -14.19 -11.96
CA GLU A 88 1.41 -13.37 -11.60
C GLU A 88 1.81 -11.98 -11.06
N ARG A 89 3.07 -11.80 -10.65
CA ARG A 89 3.57 -10.58 -10.00
C ARG A 89 3.70 -9.42 -10.99
N LYS A 90 2.96 -8.34 -10.74
CA LYS A 90 2.94 -7.12 -11.58
C LYS A 90 3.81 -5.98 -11.07
N TYR A 91 4.08 -5.94 -9.76
CA TYR A 91 4.81 -4.86 -9.08
C TYR A 91 5.86 -5.44 -8.12
N GLY A 92 6.82 -4.62 -7.67
CA GLY A 92 7.70 -5.00 -6.58
C GLY A 92 6.92 -5.17 -5.27
N GLU A 93 7.35 -6.10 -4.40
CA GLU A 93 6.60 -6.48 -3.20
C GLU A 93 7.51 -6.49 -1.98
N ASN A 94 7.04 -5.88 -0.89
CA ASN A 94 7.53 -6.09 0.48
C ASN A 94 6.35 -6.60 1.31
N LEU A 95 6.62 -7.54 2.22
CA LEU A 95 5.62 -8.13 3.11
C LEU A 95 6.01 -7.84 4.55
N ALA A 96 5.02 -7.55 5.38
CA ALA A 96 5.17 -7.46 6.82
C ALA A 96 3.92 -8.05 7.47
N MET A 97 4.12 -8.86 8.50
CA MET A 97 3.06 -9.36 9.37
C MET A 97 3.48 -9.15 10.82
N ASP A 98 2.49 -8.87 11.66
CA ASP A 98 2.66 -8.85 13.10
C ASP A 98 1.58 -9.72 13.72
N GLY A 99 1.96 -10.47 14.75
CA GLY A 99 1.08 -11.41 15.44
C GLY A 99 0.40 -10.80 16.67
N ASP A 100 0.34 -9.48 16.79
CA ASP A 100 -0.09 -8.81 18.01
C ASP A 100 -1.49 -9.28 18.46
N ALA A 101 -1.51 -9.99 19.60
CA ALA A 101 -2.71 -10.48 20.25
C ALA A 101 -3.65 -9.37 20.76
N LYS A 102 -3.21 -8.10 20.71
CA LYS A 102 -4.02 -6.93 21.09
C LYS A 102 -4.87 -6.35 19.96
N LEU A 103 -4.65 -6.74 18.71
CA LEU A 103 -5.48 -6.32 17.56
C LEU A 103 -6.63 -7.29 17.26
N THR A 104 -6.66 -8.45 17.93
CA THR A 104 -7.63 -9.55 17.73
C THR A 104 -8.63 -9.71 18.89
N LYS A 105 -8.77 -8.71 19.77
CA LYS A 105 -9.78 -8.68 20.84
C LYS A 105 -10.63 -7.43 20.79
#